data_AF-A0A4R3MYE5-F1
#
_entry.id   AF-A0A4R3MYE5-F1
#
_cell.length_a   1.000
_cell.length_b   1.000
_cell.length_c   1.000
_cell.angle_alpha   90.00
_cell.angle_beta   90.00
_cell.angle_gamma   90.00
#
_symmetry.space_group_name_H-M   'P 1'
#
loop_
_entity.id
_entity.type
_entity.pdbx_description
1 polymer ?
#
loop_
_entity_poly.entity_id
_entity_poly.type
_entity_poly.pdbx_seq_one_letter_code
_entity_poly.pdbx_strand_id
1 'polypeptide(L)'
;MEPEFASLSRRIGSRLRAERQRRGWSLNDLSLRTTGLLSKSRISNYEQGIRRMGLEAAHQLAAALETVSPAWLLLLDEEHPLSDDELRLIQSFRATDADGQRELLDRIAKLASRKPSA
;
A
#
# COMPACT_ATOMS: atom_id res chain seq x y z
N MET A 1 21.96 -8.69 -14.98
CA MET A 1 21.37 -7.39 -14.60
C MET A 1 22.51 -6.56 -14.02
N GLU A 2 22.72 -5.34 -14.49
CA GLU A 2 23.78 -4.47 -13.94
C GLU A 2 23.65 -4.38 -12.40
N PRO A 3 24.77 -4.33 -11.66
CA PRO A 3 24.76 -4.33 -10.19
C PRO A 3 23.84 -3.28 -9.57
N GLU A 4 23.77 -2.10 -10.20
CA GLU A 4 22.90 -0.99 -9.77
C GLU A 4 21.41 -1.35 -9.88
N PHE A 5 20.97 -1.93 -10.99
CA PHE A 5 19.57 -2.34 -11.18
C PHE A 5 19.17 -3.50 -10.24
N ALA A 6 20.11 -4.37 -9.89
CA ALA A 6 19.89 -5.43 -8.89
C ALA A 6 19.77 -4.85 -7.47
N SER A 7 20.51 -3.79 -7.16
CA SER A 7 20.33 -3.02 -5.93
C SER A 7 18.96 -2.34 -5.88
N LEU A 8 18.56 -1.67 -6.97
CA LEU A 8 17.27 -1.00 -7.07
C LEU A 8 16.09 -1.99 -6.92
N SER A 9 16.16 -3.14 -7.59
CA SER A 9 15.12 -4.17 -7.51
C SER A 9 14.96 -4.71 -6.08
N ARG A 10 16.04 -4.88 -5.33
CA ARG A 10 16.00 -5.28 -3.92
C ARG A 10 15.38 -4.20 -3.02
N ARG A 11 15.67 -2.92 -3.27
CA ARG A 11 15.06 -1.81 -2.52
C ARG A 11 13.56 -1.70 -2.78
N ILE A 12 13.13 -1.80 -4.05
CA ILE A 12 11.70 -1.87 -4.43
C ILE A 12 11.03 -3.06 -3.74
N GLY A 13 11.65 -4.24 -3.81
CA GLY A 13 11.16 -5.44 -3.15
C GLY A 13 11.02 -5.28 -1.63
N SER A 14 12.00 -4.65 -0.99
CA SER A 14 11.99 -4.36 0.44
C SER A 14 10.86 -3.40 0.82
N ARG A 15 10.57 -2.37 -0.02
CA ARG A 15 9.44 -1.46 0.19
C ARG A 15 8.10 -2.18 0.10
N LEU A 16 7.91 -3.03 -0.91
CA LEU A 16 6.70 -3.87 -1.02
C LEU A 16 6.53 -4.75 0.22
N ARG A 17 7.61 -5.41 0.66
CA ARG A 17 7.59 -6.29 1.83
C ARG A 17 7.21 -5.51 3.10
N ALA A 18 7.84 -4.36 3.33
CA ALA A 18 7.57 -3.52 4.48
C ALA A 18 6.10 -3.13 4.54
N GLU A 19 5.53 -2.67 3.42
CA GLU A 19 4.13 -2.26 3.38
C GLU A 19 3.15 -3.43 3.59
N ARG A 20 3.44 -4.60 3.00
CA ARG A 20 2.66 -5.81 3.25
C ARG A 20 2.70 -6.21 4.74
N GLN A 21 3.88 -6.18 5.35
CA GLN A 21 4.09 -6.54 6.75
C GLN A 21 3.46 -5.53 7.72
N ARG A 22 3.50 -4.24 7.41
CA ARG A 22 2.86 -3.17 8.19
C ARG A 22 1.35 -3.41 8.38
N ARG A 23 0.73 -4.13 7.44
CA ARG A 23 -0.69 -4.53 7.47
C ARG A 23 -0.94 -5.91 8.08
N GLY A 24 0.10 -6.62 8.50
CA GLY A 24 0.01 -8.00 8.98
C GLY A 24 -0.38 -9.02 7.89
N TRP A 25 -0.22 -8.68 6.60
CA TRP A 25 -0.62 -9.57 5.50
C TRP A 25 0.45 -10.62 5.20
N SER A 26 0.04 -11.86 4.97
CA SER A 26 0.89 -12.90 4.36
C SER A 26 1.04 -12.68 2.85
N LEU A 27 1.96 -13.41 2.21
CA LEU A 27 2.05 -13.45 0.75
C LEU A 27 0.75 -13.94 0.10
N ASN A 28 0.02 -14.83 0.78
CA ASN A 28 -1.27 -15.34 0.32
C ASN A 28 -2.32 -14.24 0.31
N ASP A 29 -2.36 -13.42 1.36
CA ASP A 29 -3.34 -12.34 1.51
C ASP A 29 -3.19 -11.29 0.42
N LEU A 30 -1.94 -10.93 0.09
CA LEU A 30 -1.67 -10.00 -1.00
C LEU A 30 -1.98 -10.62 -2.37
N SER A 31 -1.66 -11.91 -2.58
CA SER A 31 -2.01 -12.63 -3.80
C SER A 31 -3.52 -12.64 -4.05
N LEU A 32 -4.33 -12.93 -3.02
CA LEU A 32 -5.79 -12.91 -3.10
C LEU A 32 -6.33 -11.50 -3.40
N ARG A 33 -5.74 -10.45 -2.84
CA ARG A 33 -6.13 -9.05 -3.12
C ARG A 33 -5.80 -8.60 -4.53
N THR A 34 -4.78 -9.20 -5.16
CA THR A 34 -4.54 -9.05 -6.59
C THR A 34 -5.44 -9.92 -7.46
N THR A 35 -6.55 -10.45 -6.91
CA THR A 35 -7.47 -11.40 -7.54
C THR A 35 -6.78 -12.64 -8.13
N GLY A 36 -5.63 -13.03 -7.55
CA GLY A 36 -4.81 -14.14 -8.03
C GLY A 36 -3.94 -13.83 -9.25
N LEU A 37 -3.98 -12.61 -9.81
CA LEU A 37 -3.14 -12.20 -10.96
C LEU A 37 -1.65 -12.31 -10.66
N LEU A 38 -1.25 -12.08 -9.40
CA LEU A 38 0.10 -12.28 -8.92
C LEU A 38 0.14 -13.42 -7.90
N SER A 39 0.86 -14.49 -8.24
CA SER A 39 1.03 -15.63 -7.33
C SER A 39 1.92 -15.30 -6.14
N LYS A 40 1.79 -16.06 -5.04
CA LYS A 40 2.66 -15.97 -3.86
C LYS A 40 4.15 -16.00 -4.21
N SER A 41 4.55 -16.91 -5.10
CA SER A 41 5.93 -17.05 -5.58
C SER A 41 6.37 -15.82 -6.37
N ARG A 42 5.52 -15.28 -7.26
CA ARG A 42 5.83 -14.08 -8.02
C ARG A 42 6.03 -12.86 -7.13
N ILE A 43 5.16 -12.68 -6.13
CA ILE A 43 5.26 -11.61 -5.11
C ILE A 43 6.56 -11.79 -4.30
N SER A 44 6.85 -13.01 -3.84
CA SER A 44 8.09 -13.31 -3.12
C SER A 44 9.35 -12.98 -3.95
N ASN A 45 9.35 -13.29 -5.24
CA ASN A 45 10.46 -12.96 -6.14
C ASN A 45 10.64 -11.45 -6.31
N TYR A 46 9.55 -10.67 -6.28
CA TYR A 46 9.63 -9.22 -6.24
C TYR A 46 10.24 -8.74 -4.91
N GLU A 47 9.74 -9.23 -3.78
CA GLU A 47 10.25 -8.84 -2.45
C GLU A 47 11.75 -9.11 -2.25
N GLN A 48 12.25 -10.21 -2.83
CA GLN A 48 13.66 -10.59 -2.78
C GLN A 48 14.51 -9.86 -3.83
N GLY A 49 13.91 -9.11 -4.75
CA GLY A 49 14.60 -8.46 -5.87
C GLY A 49 15.12 -9.43 -6.94
N ILE A 50 14.77 -10.73 -6.87
CA ILE A 50 15.11 -11.75 -7.87
C ILE A 50 14.45 -11.42 -9.21
N ARG A 51 13.20 -10.95 -9.16
CA ARG A 51 12.45 -10.52 -10.32
C ARG A 51 12.29 -8.99 -10.28
N ARG A 52 12.58 -8.32 -11.40
CA ARG A 52 12.28 -6.89 -11.55
C ARG A 52 10.76 -6.68 -11.62
N MET A 53 10.24 -5.76 -10.81
CA MET A 53 8.85 -5.33 -10.88
C MET A 53 8.65 -4.45 -12.11
N GLY A 54 7.71 -4.83 -12.98
CA GLY A 54 7.27 -4.02 -14.12
C GLY A 54 6.12 -3.09 -13.74
N LEU A 55 5.75 -2.19 -14.66
CA LEU A 55 4.70 -1.19 -14.44
C LEU A 55 3.35 -1.85 -14.13
N GLU A 56 2.95 -2.86 -14.91
CA GLU A 56 1.67 -3.56 -14.75
C GLU A 56 1.57 -4.23 -13.38
N ALA A 57 2.67 -4.84 -12.92
CA ALA A 57 2.73 -5.44 -11.60
C ALA A 57 2.66 -4.38 -10.49
N ALA A 58 3.32 -3.24 -10.66
CA ALA A 58 3.26 -2.14 -9.71
C ALA A 58 1.83 -1.56 -9.62
N HIS A 59 1.13 -1.40 -10.74
CA HIS A 59 -0.28 -1.00 -10.76
C HIS A 59 -1.18 -1.99 -10.03
N GLN A 60 -1.03 -3.29 -10.29
CA GLN A 60 -1.81 -4.34 -9.62
C GLN A 60 -1.55 -4.37 -8.12
N LEU A 61 -0.29 -4.25 -7.70
CA LEU A 61 0.08 -4.25 -6.28
C LEU A 61 -0.41 -2.99 -5.57
N ALA A 62 -0.25 -1.82 -6.18
CA ALA A 62 -0.75 -0.55 -5.63
C ALA A 62 -2.28 -0.59 -5.46
N ALA A 63 -3.01 -1.08 -6.47
CA ALA A 63 -4.44 -1.26 -6.39
C ALA A 63 -4.84 -2.24 -5.27
N ALA A 64 -4.15 -3.37 -5.14
CA ALA A 64 -4.41 -4.36 -4.08
C ALA A 64 -4.07 -3.84 -2.66
N LEU A 65 -3.12 -2.91 -2.56
CA LEU A 65 -2.76 -2.24 -1.31
C LEU A 65 -3.68 -1.04 -1.02
N GLU A 66 -4.37 -0.49 -2.02
CA GLU A 66 -5.40 0.54 -1.96
C GLU A 66 -5.02 1.88 -1.31
N THR A 67 -3.79 2.04 -0.83
CA THR A 67 -3.34 3.24 -0.12
C THR A 67 -1.91 3.65 -0.49
N VAL A 68 -1.35 3.05 -1.53
CA VAL A 68 -0.04 3.40 -2.07
C VAL A 68 -0.14 3.59 -3.57
N SER A 69 0.74 4.41 -4.15
CA SER A 69 0.82 4.61 -5.60
C SER A 69 1.85 3.67 -6.24
N PRO A 70 1.74 3.38 -7.55
CA PRO A 70 2.79 2.67 -8.28
C PRO A 70 4.13 3.42 -8.26
N ALA A 71 4.10 4.76 -8.34
CA ALA A 71 5.28 5.61 -8.27
C ALA A 71 6.01 5.45 -6.93
N TRP A 72 5.27 5.47 -5.82
CA TRP A 72 5.82 5.19 -4.50
C TRP A 72 6.39 3.76 -4.40
N LEU A 73 5.68 2.74 -4.88
CA LEU A 73 6.21 1.36 -4.87
C LEU A 73 7.53 1.23 -5.63
N LEU A 74 7.66 1.95 -6.75
CA LEU A 74 8.84 1.92 -7.63
C LEU A 74 9.96 2.88 -7.20
N LEU A 75 9.88 3.48 -6.02
CA LEU A 75 10.85 4.46 -5.49
C LEU A 75 10.96 5.75 -6.33
N LEU A 76 9.92 6.11 -7.06
CA LEU A 76 9.85 7.39 -7.78
C LEU A 76 9.40 8.53 -6.87
N ASP A 77 8.68 8.19 -5.80
CA ASP A 77 8.34 9.08 -4.67
C ASP A 77 8.95 8.53 -3.38
N GLU A 78 9.50 9.39 -2.52
CA GLU A 78 10.14 8.97 -1.27
C GLU A 78 9.17 8.90 -0.09
N GLU A 79 8.22 9.83 0.00
CA GLU A 79 7.27 9.93 1.11
C GLU A 79 6.12 8.91 0.96
N HIS A 80 5.83 8.17 2.04
CA HIS A 80 4.63 7.33 2.05
C HIS A 80 3.39 8.25 1.95
N PRO A 81 2.44 7.96 1.06
CA PRO A 81 1.33 8.88 0.77
C PRO A 81 0.37 9.10 1.95
N LEU A 82 0.53 8.35 3.04
CA LEU A 82 -0.29 8.42 4.25
C LEU A 82 0.55 8.08 5.50
N SER A 83 0.24 8.71 6.62
CA SER A 83 0.72 8.33 7.95
C SER A 83 0.03 7.07 8.48
N ASP A 84 0.56 6.49 9.56
CA ASP A 84 -0.03 5.31 10.21
C ASP A 84 -1.44 5.59 10.77
N ASP A 85 -1.69 6.80 11.26
CA ASP A 85 -3.02 7.18 11.76
C ASP A 85 -4.02 7.39 10.62
N GLU A 86 -3.60 7.98 9.50
CA GLU A 86 -4.44 8.06 8.29
C GLU A 86 -4.75 6.67 7.74
N LEU A 87 -3.79 5.75 7.79
CA LEU A 87 -3.99 4.36 7.38
C LEU A 87 -4.96 3.64 8.30
N ARG A 88 -4.84 3.83 9.61
CA ARG A 88 -5.80 3.30 10.59
C ARG A 88 -7.20 3.86 10.32
N LEU A 89 -7.31 5.17 10.08
CA LEU A 89 -8.58 5.83 9.76
C LEU A 89 -9.23 5.24 8.51
N ILE A 90 -8.48 5.11 7.41
CA ILE A 90 -8.99 4.53 6.15
C ILE A 90 -9.41 3.08 6.34
N GLN A 91 -8.63 2.27 7.07
CA GLN A 91 -8.98 0.87 7.34
C GLN A 91 -10.26 0.76 8.15
N SER A 92 -10.39 1.54 9.23
CA SER A 92 -11.62 1.59 10.04
C SER A 92 -12.82 2.06 9.21
N PHE A 93 -12.64 3.08 8.38
CA PHE A 93 -13.67 3.58 7.48
C PHE A 93 -14.15 2.50 6.51
N ARG A 94 -13.24 1.80 5.82
CA ARG A 94 -13.56 0.73 4.85
C ARG A 94 -14.24 -0.49 5.49
N ALA A 95 -13.98 -0.77 6.76
CA ALA A 95 -14.62 -1.86 7.50
C ALA A 95 -16.02 -1.49 8.04
N THR A 96 -16.40 -0.21 7.99
CA THR A 96 -17.69 0.28 8.47
C THR A 96 -18.74 0.20 7.35
N ASP A 97 -20.01 -0.02 7.71
CA ASP A 97 -21.13 0.01 6.75
C ASP A 97 -21.41 1.44 6.21
N ALA A 98 -22.28 1.55 5.21
CA ALA A 98 -22.54 2.82 4.53
C ALA A 98 -23.13 3.90 5.46
N ASP A 99 -23.95 3.51 6.45
CA ASP A 99 -24.52 4.43 7.42
C ASP A 99 -23.46 4.95 8.38
N GLY A 100 -22.66 4.06 8.94
CA GLY A 100 -21.55 4.40 9.82
C GLY A 100 -20.45 5.19 9.11
N GLN A 101 -20.17 4.89 7.84
CA GLN A 101 -19.25 5.69 7.01
C GLN A 101 -19.74 7.15 6.89
N ARG A 102 -21.03 7.36 6.62
CA ARG A 102 -21.61 8.70 6.55
C ARG A 102 -21.51 9.44 7.88
N GLU A 103 -21.85 8.77 8.99
CA GLU A 103 -21.75 9.34 10.33
C GLU A 103 -20.29 9.69 10.70
N LEU A 104 -19.33 8.83 10.36
CA LEU A 104 -17.90 9.09 10.57
C LEU A 104 -17.45 10.32 9.78
N LEU A 105 -17.83 10.44 8.51
CA LEU A 105 -17.49 11.60 7.69
C LEU A 105 -18.09 12.89 8.26
N ASP A 106 -19.36 12.86 8.69
CA ASP A 106 -20.02 14.01 9.32
C ASP A 106 -19.31 14.44 10.61
N ARG A 107 -18.90 13.47 11.44
CA ARG A 107 -18.15 13.75 12.68
C ARG A 107 -16.78 14.33 12.40
N ILE A 108 -16.02 13.75 11.47
CA ILE A 108 -14.71 14.23 11.08
C ILE A 108 -14.82 15.65 10.51
N ALA A 109 -15.80 15.92 9.65
CA ALA A 109 -16.06 17.25 9.10
C ALA A 109 -16.39 18.27 10.21
N LYS A 110 -17.23 17.90 11.18
CA LYS A 110 -17.54 18.73 12.36
C LYS A 110 -16.33 18.98 13.24
N LEU A 111 -15.40 18.03 13.38
CA LEU A 111 -14.17 18.20 14.15
C LEU A 111 -13.15 19.06 13.40
N ALA A 112 -13.01 18.87 12.10
CA ALA A 112 -12.10 19.65 11.26
C ALA A 112 -12.51 21.12 11.14
N SER A 113 -13.83 21.40 11.11
CA SER A 113 -14.35 22.77 11.06
C SER A 113 -14.19 23.54 12.39
N ARG A 114 -13.93 22.84 13.49
CA ARG A 114 -13.66 23.43 14.82
C ARG A 114 -12.22 23.94 14.98
N LYS A 115 -11.44 24.09 13.90
CA LYS A 115 -10.01 24.46 13.89
C LYS A 115 -9.57 25.13 15.20
N PRO A 116 -8.58 24.59 15.93
CA PRO A 116 -8.12 25.23 17.15
C PRO A 116 -7.61 26.63 16.81
N SER A 117 -8.04 27.63 17.59
CA SER A 117 -7.39 28.93 17.63
C SER A 117 -5.89 28.70 17.88
N ALA A 118 -5.10 28.91 16.85
CA ALA A 118 -3.69 29.29 16.97
C ALA A 118 -3.62 30.80 16.77
#